data_AF-A0AAU4KTP5-F1
#
_entry.id   AF-A0AAU4KTP5-F1
#
_cell.length_a   1.000
_cell.length_b   1.000
_cell.length_c   1.000
_cell.angle_alpha   90.00
_cell.angle_beta   90.00
_cell.angle_gamma   90.00
#
_symmetry.space_group_name_H-M   'P 1'
#
loop_
_entity.id
_entity.type
_entity.pdbx_description
1 polymer ?
#
loop_
_entity_poly.entity_id
_entity_poly.type
_entity_poly.pdbx_seq_one_letter_code
_entity_poly.pdbx_strand_id
1 'polypeptide(L)'
;MRTAQLESVYAAIGDTLAATDTSALSYRAVAVRHADWGVPGQGLAVILVQPSEQVLGFQAALLAAVTPFTEPDGTASAFVTDPGEDISQSTRDWVEGYVPAQIGPGKYTAHVTVGFATLDALKTIEAEPFDAFPVHPATVAVYQLGNSGAARKLLKTWPIPR
;
A
#
# COMPACT_ATOMS: atom_id res chain seq x y z
N MET A 1 -12.33 11.34 -5.24
CA MET A 1 -12.63 11.85 -3.88
C MET A 1 -12.34 13.34 -3.84
N ARG A 2 -13.31 14.13 -3.37
CA ARG A 2 -13.14 15.57 -3.20
C ARG A 2 -12.56 15.87 -1.82
N THR A 3 -11.71 16.88 -1.70
CA THR A 3 -11.13 17.32 -0.41
C THR A 3 -12.19 17.60 0.65
N ALA A 4 -13.36 18.11 0.25
CA ALA A 4 -14.48 18.39 1.16
C ALA A 4 -15.06 17.13 1.84
N GLN A 5 -14.81 15.93 1.30
CA GLN A 5 -15.30 14.66 1.85
C GLN A 5 -14.25 13.95 2.73
N LEU A 6 -13.07 14.55 2.91
CA LEU A 6 -11.94 13.91 3.58
C LEU A 6 -12.25 13.54 5.04
N GLU A 7 -12.95 14.41 5.77
CA GLU A 7 -13.41 14.11 7.14
C GLU A 7 -14.41 12.95 7.17
N SER A 8 -15.29 12.84 6.16
CA SER A 8 -16.23 11.72 6.07
C SER A 8 -15.51 10.40 5.76
N VAL A 9 -14.45 10.44 4.95
CA VAL A 9 -13.58 9.28 4.71
C VAL A 9 -12.86 8.87 5.99
N TYR A 10 -12.35 9.82 6.77
CA TYR A 10 -11.73 9.53 8.06
C TYR A 10 -12.71 8.93 9.06
N ALA A 11 -13.95 9.43 9.11
CA ALA A 11 -14.99 8.84 9.92
C ALA A 11 -15.27 7.39 9.52
N ALA A 12 -15.47 7.12 8.22
CA ALA A 12 -15.73 5.77 7.71
C ALA A 12 -14.58 4.79 8.01
N ILE A 13 -13.32 5.24 7.88
CA ILE A 13 -12.14 4.44 8.25
C ILE A 13 -12.11 4.21 9.77
N GLY A 14 -12.39 5.24 10.58
CA GLY A 14 -12.45 5.14 12.03
C GLY A 14 -13.51 4.15 12.50
N ASP A 15 -14.70 4.17 11.90
CA ASP A 15 -15.78 3.22 12.20
C ASP A 15 -15.40 1.80 11.81
N THR A 16 -14.73 1.62 10.67
CA THR A 16 -14.21 0.32 10.22
C THR A 16 -13.17 -0.23 11.20
N LEU A 17 -12.27 0.62 11.69
CA LEU A 17 -11.27 0.26 12.71
C LEU A 17 -11.94 -0.15 14.03
N ALA A 18 -12.95 0.60 14.48
CA ALA A 18 -13.69 0.31 15.70
C ALA A 18 -14.48 -1.01 15.62
N ALA A 19 -14.92 -1.39 14.42
CA ALA A 19 -15.62 -2.66 14.17
C ALA A 19 -14.67 -3.86 13.93
N THR A 20 -13.36 -3.62 13.80
CA THR A 20 -12.37 -4.66 13.51
C THR A 20 -11.59 -5.02 14.77
N ASP A 21 -11.38 -6.32 15.03
CA ASP A 21 -10.37 -6.75 16.00
C ASP A 21 -8.97 -6.50 15.42
N THR A 22 -8.48 -5.29 15.66
CA THR A 22 -7.20 -4.83 15.11
C THR A 22 -5.98 -5.50 15.74
N SER A 23 -6.14 -6.13 16.92
CA SER A 23 -5.08 -6.91 17.58
C SER A 23 -4.80 -8.24 16.86
N ALA A 24 -5.79 -8.78 16.15
CA ALA A 24 -5.66 -9.99 15.36
C ALA A 24 -5.00 -9.75 13.99
N LEU A 25 -4.75 -8.49 13.61
CA LEU A 25 -4.07 -8.18 12.36
C LEU A 25 -2.61 -8.61 12.43
N SER A 26 -2.25 -9.56 11.57
CA SER A 26 -0.89 -10.08 11.52
C SER A 26 -0.46 -10.35 10.09
N TYR A 27 0.85 -10.23 9.89
CA TYR A 27 1.55 -10.67 8.70
C TYR A 27 2.72 -11.56 9.12
N ARG A 28 3.21 -12.37 8.19
CA ARG A 28 4.47 -13.10 8.34
C ARG A 28 5.43 -12.68 7.24
N ALA A 29 6.58 -12.10 7.59
CA ALA A 29 7.65 -11.89 6.63
C ALA A 29 8.27 -13.25 6.30
N VAL A 30 8.42 -13.56 5.01
CA VAL A 30 8.81 -14.92 4.57
C VAL A 30 10.00 -14.96 3.63
N ALA A 31 10.31 -13.88 2.94
CA ALA A 31 11.38 -13.84 1.96
C ALA A 31 11.75 -12.42 1.57
N VAL A 32 12.97 -12.24 1.06
CA VAL A 32 13.30 -11.13 0.16
C VAL A 32 13.11 -11.62 -1.28
N ARG A 33 12.46 -10.80 -2.11
CA ARG A 33 12.31 -11.01 -3.55
C ARG A 33 12.55 -9.71 -4.31
N HIS A 34 12.68 -9.80 -5.63
CA HIS A 34 12.66 -8.66 -6.51
C HIS A 34 11.41 -8.63 -7.38
N ALA A 35 10.99 -7.41 -7.73
CA ALA A 35 10.02 -7.14 -8.77
C ALA A 35 10.67 -6.28 -9.88
N ASP A 36 10.21 -6.46 -11.11
CA ASP A 36 10.50 -5.52 -12.18
C ASP A 36 9.75 -4.20 -11.91
N TRP A 37 10.45 -3.08 -12.06
CA TRP A 37 9.92 -1.74 -11.89
C TRP A 37 10.32 -0.79 -13.04
N GLY A 38 10.66 -1.35 -14.20
CA GLY A 38 10.97 -0.58 -15.41
C GLY A 38 12.28 0.20 -15.37
N VAL A 39 13.19 -0.13 -14.43
CA VAL A 39 14.53 0.48 -14.35
C VAL A 39 15.55 -0.47 -14.98
N PRO A 40 16.13 -0.15 -16.15
CA PRO A 40 17.03 -1.07 -16.86
C PRO A 40 18.20 -1.53 -15.98
N GLY A 41 18.40 -2.85 -15.91
CA GLY A 41 19.49 -3.48 -15.15
C GLY A 41 19.28 -3.52 -13.63
N GLN A 42 18.15 -3.03 -13.12
CA GLN A 42 17.83 -3.02 -11.70
C GLN A 42 16.46 -3.64 -11.43
N GLY A 43 16.29 -4.14 -10.21
CA GLY A 43 15.00 -4.58 -9.69
C GLY A 43 14.68 -3.90 -8.37
N LEU A 44 13.40 -3.92 -8.01
CA LEU A 44 12.93 -3.44 -6.73
C LEU A 44 12.98 -4.59 -5.72
N ALA A 45 13.87 -4.50 -4.73
CA ALA A 45 13.89 -5.43 -3.61
C ALA A 45 12.68 -5.20 -2.71
N VAL A 46 12.01 -6.29 -2.34
CA VAL A 46 10.86 -6.29 -1.45
C VAL A 46 10.99 -7.39 -0.40
N ILE A 47 10.56 -7.12 0.82
CA ILE A 47 10.25 -8.15 1.79
C ILE A 47 8.83 -8.63 1.51
N LEU A 48 8.68 -9.89 1.10
CA LEU A 48 7.36 -10.50 0.97
C LEU A 48 6.79 -10.78 2.34
N VAL A 49 5.55 -10.33 2.54
CA VAL A 49 4.79 -10.59 3.76
C VAL A 49 3.52 -11.35 3.40
N GLN A 50 3.18 -12.37 4.18
CA GLN A 50 1.94 -13.12 4.01
C GLN A 50 0.90 -12.54 4.95
N PRO A 51 -0.20 -11.96 4.44
CA PRO A 51 -1.27 -11.45 5.28
C PRO A 51 -2.07 -12.60 5.90
N SER A 52 -2.49 -12.44 7.15
CA SER A 52 -3.54 -13.27 7.75
C SER A 52 -4.90 -13.04 7.09
N GLU A 53 -5.84 -13.96 7.29
CA GLU A 53 -7.23 -13.80 6.82
C GLU A 53 -7.88 -12.53 7.39
N GLN A 54 -7.54 -12.16 8.64
CA GLN A 54 -8.03 -10.96 9.30
C GLN A 54 -7.56 -9.70 8.56
N VAL A 55 -6.33 -9.68 8.06
CA VAL A 55 -5.82 -8.57 7.23
C VAL A 55 -6.59 -8.46 5.92
N LEU A 56 -6.88 -9.59 5.26
CA LEU A 56 -7.64 -9.59 4.01
C LEU A 56 -9.09 -9.12 4.24
N GLY A 57 -9.71 -9.56 5.33
CA GLY A 57 -11.03 -9.10 5.75
C GLY A 57 -11.05 -7.60 6.05
N PHE A 58 -10.04 -7.10 6.76
CA PHE A 58 -9.89 -5.66 7.04
C PHE A 58 -9.69 -4.83 5.77
N GLN A 59 -8.88 -5.31 4.81
CA GLN A 59 -8.71 -4.65 3.51
C GLN A 59 -10.04 -4.55 2.75
N ALA A 60 -10.83 -5.63 2.73
CA ALA A 60 -12.13 -5.64 2.06
C ALA A 60 -13.12 -4.68 2.75
N ALA A 61 -13.13 -4.65 4.08
CA ALA A 61 -13.97 -3.73 4.86
C ALA A 61 -13.59 -2.27 4.63
N LEU A 62 -12.29 -1.95 4.64
CA LEU A 62 -11.80 -0.61 4.30
C LEU A 62 -12.20 -0.21 2.89
N LEU A 63 -12.03 -1.09 1.90
CA LEU A 63 -12.44 -0.81 0.53
C LEU A 63 -13.94 -0.47 0.48
N ALA A 64 -14.79 -1.32 1.05
CA ALA A 64 -16.23 -1.10 1.07
C ALA A 64 -16.61 0.23 1.74
N ALA A 65 -15.93 0.59 2.83
CA ALA A 65 -16.17 1.84 3.55
C ALA A 65 -15.76 3.08 2.75
N VAL A 66 -14.68 3.01 1.97
CA VAL A 66 -14.18 4.17 1.20
C VAL A 66 -14.76 4.27 -0.21
N THR A 67 -15.27 3.17 -0.80
CA THR A 67 -15.86 3.15 -2.15
C THR A 67 -16.89 4.25 -2.39
N PRO A 68 -17.82 4.59 -1.48
CA PRO A 68 -18.80 5.66 -1.70
C PRO A 68 -18.19 7.05 -1.93
N PHE A 69 -16.92 7.26 -1.58
CA PHE A 69 -16.20 8.53 -1.74
C PHE A 69 -15.25 8.54 -2.94
N THR A 70 -15.15 7.41 -3.66
CA THR A 70 -14.31 7.31 -4.86
C THR A 70 -14.97 8.01 -6.04
N GLU A 71 -14.15 8.63 -6.88
CA GLU A 71 -14.58 9.24 -8.14
C GLU A 71 -13.54 8.87 -9.20
N PRO A 72 -13.96 8.59 -10.44
CA PRO A 72 -13.04 8.35 -11.53
C PRO A 72 -12.32 9.65 -11.93
N ASP A 73 -11.30 9.51 -12.76
CA ASP A 73 -10.63 10.61 -13.45
C ASP A 73 -9.96 11.62 -12.50
N GLY A 74 -9.28 11.11 -11.48
CA GLY A 74 -8.47 11.91 -10.57
C GLY A 74 -7.50 12.84 -11.33
N THR A 75 -7.50 14.12 -10.97
CA THR A 75 -6.62 15.12 -11.56
C THR A 75 -5.27 15.18 -10.83
N ALA A 76 -4.29 15.89 -11.41
CA ALA A 76 -2.97 16.05 -10.81
C ALA A 76 -3.01 16.66 -9.39
N SER A 77 -4.02 17.47 -9.07
CA SER A 77 -4.17 18.08 -7.74
C SER A 77 -4.51 17.07 -6.63
N ALA A 78 -4.88 15.83 -6.98
CA ALA A 78 -5.05 14.75 -6.01
C ALA A 78 -3.71 14.22 -5.48
N PHE A 79 -2.59 14.54 -6.14
CA PHE A 79 -1.26 14.03 -5.82
C PHE A 79 -0.35 15.10 -5.23
N VAL A 80 0.67 14.66 -4.50
CA VAL A 80 1.79 15.51 -4.04
C VAL A 80 2.90 15.46 -5.08
N THR A 81 3.31 16.63 -5.57
CA THR A 81 4.45 16.80 -6.48
C THR A 81 5.43 17.83 -5.93
N ASP A 82 6.71 17.70 -6.27
CA ASP A 82 7.71 18.71 -5.98
C ASP A 82 7.63 19.89 -6.98
N PRO A 83 8.17 21.08 -6.64
CA PRO A 83 8.22 22.20 -7.57
C PRO A 83 8.92 21.82 -8.89
N GLY A 84 8.22 22.00 -10.01
CA GLY A 84 8.72 21.64 -11.34
C GLY A 84 8.54 20.17 -11.72
N GLU A 85 7.88 19.37 -10.88
CA GLU A 85 7.50 17.99 -11.16
C GLU A 85 6.00 17.90 -11.50
N ASP A 86 5.69 17.15 -12.55
CA ASP A 86 4.32 16.71 -12.85
C ASP A 86 4.10 15.27 -12.39
N ILE A 87 2.86 14.95 -12.01
CA ILE A 87 2.46 13.56 -11.76
C ILE A 87 2.52 12.77 -13.09
N SER A 88 3.13 11.59 -13.07
CA SER A 88 3.26 10.76 -14.26
C SER A 88 1.90 10.16 -14.65
N GLN A 89 1.69 10.00 -15.96
CA GLN A 89 0.49 9.31 -16.45
C GLN A 89 0.43 7.86 -15.93
N SER A 90 1.57 7.18 -15.84
CA SER A 90 1.67 5.83 -15.28
C SER A 90 1.16 5.74 -13.83
N THR A 91 1.44 6.75 -12.99
CA THR A 91 0.95 6.78 -11.61
C THR A 91 -0.57 6.98 -11.57
N ARG A 92 -1.10 7.84 -12.45
CA ARG A 92 -2.54 8.09 -12.54
C ARG A 92 -3.30 6.86 -13.02
N ASP A 93 -2.82 6.23 -14.09
CA ASP A 93 -3.41 5.00 -14.64
C ASP A 93 -3.39 3.86 -13.62
N TRP A 94 -2.29 3.76 -12.85
CA TRP A 94 -2.18 2.77 -11.78
C TRP A 94 -3.20 2.99 -10.65
N VAL A 95 -3.43 4.24 -10.23
CA VAL A 95 -4.45 4.56 -9.21
C VAL A 95 -5.85 4.26 -9.74
N GLU A 96 -6.17 4.67 -10.97
CA GLU A 96 -7.49 4.45 -11.59
C GLU A 96 -7.80 2.95 -11.73
N GLY A 97 -6.80 2.16 -12.11
CA GLY A 97 -6.91 0.70 -12.26
C GLY A 97 -6.71 -0.11 -10.98
N TYR A 98 -6.44 0.53 -9.83
CA TYR A 98 -5.91 -0.16 -8.65
C TYR A 98 -6.82 -1.27 -8.14
N VAL A 99 -8.09 -0.97 -7.88
CA VAL A 99 -9.05 -1.91 -7.27
C VAL A 99 -9.22 -3.18 -8.11
N PRO A 100 -9.58 -3.12 -9.41
CA PRO A 100 -9.73 -4.34 -10.21
C PRO A 100 -8.41 -5.09 -10.44
N ALA A 101 -7.25 -4.41 -10.37
CA ALA A 101 -5.96 -5.04 -10.59
C ALA A 101 -5.37 -5.71 -9.32
N GLN A 102 -5.52 -5.08 -8.15
CA GLN A 102 -4.77 -5.43 -6.93
C GLN A 102 -5.65 -5.98 -5.81
N ILE A 103 -6.98 -5.77 -5.86
CA ILE A 103 -7.89 -6.22 -4.81
C ILE A 103 -8.67 -7.46 -5.25
N GLY A 104 -8.77 -8.44 -4.35
CA GLY A 104 -9.53 -9.67 -4.52
C GLY A 104 -8.66 -10.93 -4.46
N PRO A 105 -9.29 -12.12 -4.56
CA PRO A 105 -8.60 -13.40 -4.41
C PRO A 105 -7.41 -13.53 -5.36
N GLY A 106 -6.22 -13.79 -4.81
CA GLY A 106 -4.99 -14.00 -5.56
C GLY A 106 -4.36 -12.76 -6.21
N LYS A 107 -4.94 -11.56 -6.03
CA LYS A 107 -4.43 -10.31 -6.63
C LYS A 107 -3.52 -9.53 -5.69
N TYR A 108 -3.77 -9.61 -4.38
CA TYR A 108 -3.01 -8.86 -3.40
C TYR A 108 -1.68 -9.54 -3.07
N THR A 109 -0.57 -8.95 -3.55
CA THR A 109 0.78 -9.34 -3.15
C THR A 109 1.29 -8.38 -2.09
N ALA A 110 1.11 -8.74 -0.82
CA ALA A 110 1.56 -7.90 0.28
C ALA A 110 3.10 -7.91 0.39
N HIS A 111 3.70 -6.73 0.44
CA HIS A 111 5.14 -6.58 0.47
C HIS A 111 5.56 -5.24 1.10
N VAL A 112 6.82 -5.17 1.51
CA VAL A 112 7.48 -3.92 1.93
C VAL A 112 8.67 -3.68 1.02
N THR A 113 8.62 -2.61 0.23
CA THR A 113 9.74 -2.18 -0.61
C THR A 113 10.91 -1.70 0.24
N VAL A 114 12.12 -2.22 -0.04
CA VAL A 114 13.34 -1.86 0.72
C VAL A 114 14.36 -1.07 -0.10
N GLY A 115 14.32 -1.16 -1.43
CA GLY A 115 15.18 -0.35 -2.29
C GLY A 115 15.44 -0.97 -3.65
N PHE A 116 16.28 -0.31 -4.45
CA PHE A 116 16.74 -0.81 -5.74
C PHE A 116 18.13 -1.42 -5.64
N ALA A 117 18.38 -2.46 -6.43
CA ALA A 117 19.70 -3.04 -6.61
C ALA A 117 19.84 -3.65 -8.01
N THR A 118 21.07 -3.97 -8.40
CA THR A 118 21.33 -4.70 -9.65
C THR A 118 20.73 -6.11 -9.58
N LEU A 119 20.31 -6.64 -10.74
CA LEU A 119 19.71 -7.98 -10.79
C LEU A 119 20.62 -9.09 -10.22
N ASP A 120 21.94 -8.98 -10.39
CA ASP A 120 22.88 -9.96 -9.85
C ASP A 120 23.04 -9.87 -8.33
N ALA A 121 23.01 -8.65 -7.78
CA ALA A 121 22.95 -8.47 -6.33
C ALA A 121 21.64 -9.03 -5.75
N LEU A 122 20.51 -8.79 -6.42
CA LEU A 122 19.20 -9.29 -6.01
C LEU A 122 19.15 -10.82 -6.01
N LYS A 123 19.67 -11.50 -7.04
CA LYS A 123 19.79 -12.96 -7.06
C LYS A 123 20.61 -13.51 -5.91
N THR A 124 21.67 -12.79 -5.51
CA THR A 124 22.49 -13.17 -4.37
C THR A 124 21.69 -13.06 -3.07
N ILE A 125 21.01 -11.92 -2.86
CA ILE A 125 20.16 -11.68 -1.68
C ILE A 125 19.01 -12.70 -1.58
N GLU A 126 18.36 -13.02 -2.70
CA GLU A 126 17.25 -13.98 -2.73
C GLU A 126 17.65 -15.41 -2.39
N ALA A 127 18.93 -15.76 -2.61
CA ALA A 127 19.48 -17.07 -2.31
C ALA A 127 19.91 -17.21 -0.84
N GLU A 128 20.02 -16.10 -0.10
CA GLU A 128 20.34 -16.14 1.33
C GLU A 128 19.17 -16.72 2.13
N PRO A 129 19.44 -17.49 3.20
CA PRO A 129 18.40 -17.93 4.12
C PRO A 129 17.64 -16.73 4.70
N PHE A 130 16.31 -16.84 4.76
CA PHE A 130 15.46 -15.83 5.37
C PHE A 130 14.76 -16.41 6.59
N ASP A 131 15.12 -15.91 7.77
CA ASP A 131 14.46 -16.26 9.01
C ASP A 131 13.10 -15.57 9.09
N ALA A 132 12.03 -16.33 8.83
CA ALA A 132 10.69 -15.80 8.80
C ALA A 132 10.20 -15.34 10.20
N PHE A 133 9.71 -14.10 10.28
CA PHE A 133 9.30 -13.46 11.54
C PHE A 133 7.88 -12.86 11.45
N PRO A 134 7.15 -12.79 12.58
CA PRO A 134 5.84 -12.15 12.63
C PRO A 134 5.96 -10.63 12.52
N VAL A 135 4.99 -10.00 11.85
CA VAL A 135 4.86 -8.56 11.73
C VAL A 135 3.46 -8.15 12.15
N HIS A 136 3.37 -7.23 13.10
CA HIS A 136 2.11 -6.68 13.59
C HIS A 136 2.05 -5.18 13.31
N PRO A 137 0.99 -4.68 12.66
CA PRO A 137 0.82 -3.25 12.47
C PRO A 137 0.61 -2.58 13.84
N ALA A 138 1.26 -1.44 14.07
CA ALA A 138 1.07 -0.64 15.28
C ALA A 138 0.07 0.50 15.08
N THR A 139 -0.15 0.90 13.83
CA THR A 139 -0.97 2.06 13.46
C THR A 139 -1.57 1.85 12.09
N VAL A 140 -2.72 2.48 11.85
CA VAL A 140 -3.27 2.69 10.50
C VAL A 140 -3.16 4.17 10.15
N ALA A 141 -2.82 4.48 8.91
CA ALA A 141 -2.63 5.85 8.46
C ALA A 141 -3.08 6.05 7.02
N VAL A 142 -3.54 7.25 6.72
CA VAL A 142 -3.92 7.70 5.37
C VAL A 142 -2.87 8.68 4.87
N TYR A 143 -2.37 8.42 3.67
CA TYR A 143 -1.39 9.26 2.99
C TYR A 143 -1.93 9.76 1.66
N GLN A 144 -1.56 10.98 1.29
CA GLN A 144 -1.67 11.47 -0.07
C GLN A 144 -0.47 10.96 -0.87
N LEU A 145 -0.75 10.40 -2.04
CA LEU A 145 0.26 9.79 -2.90
C LEU A 145 0.96 10.84 -3.77
N GLY A 146 2.19 10.54 -4.19
CA GLY A 146 2.87 11.21 -5.31
C GLY A 146 3.29 10.20 -6.38
N ASN A 147 4.28 10.58 -7.19
CA ASN A 147 4.82 9.72 -8.24
C ASN A 147 5.26 8.33 -7.70
N SER A 148 5.09 7.32 -8.53
CA SER A 148 5.39 5.91 -8.23
C SER A 148 4.59 5.34 -7.04
N GLY A 149 3.43 5.92 -6.73
CA GLY A 149 2.58 5.51 -5.60
C GLY A 149 3.20 5.80 -4.22
N ALA A 150 4.21 6.69 -4.15
CA ALA A 150 4.88 7.00 -2.90
C ALA A 150 3.93 7.68 -1.90
N ALA A 151 3.94 7.24 -0.64
CA ALA A 151 3.23 7.89 0.46
C ALA A 151 3.94 9.20 0.84
N ARG A 152 3.57 10.32 0.21
CA ARG A 152 4.32 11.59 0.29
C ARG A 152 3.88 12.50 1.43
N LYS A 153 2.58 12.53 1.75
CA LYS A 153 2.05 13.39 2.80
C LYS A 153 1.13 12.61 3.71
N LEU A 154 1.50 12.50 4.98
CA LEU A 154 0.62 11.96 6.00
C LEU A 154 -0.58 12.89 6.19
N LEU A 155 -1.79 12.34 6.16
CA LEU A 155 -3.01 13.10 6.38
C LEU A 155 -3.68 12.76 7.72
N LYS A 156 -3.71 11.49 8.11
CA LYS A 156 -4.35 11.04 9.37
C LYS A 156 -3.73 9.73 9.88
N THR A 157 -3.71 9.56 11.21
CA THR A 157 -3.31 8.31 11.86
C THR A 157 -4.37 7.86 12.87
N TRP A 158 -4.43 6.55 13.09
CA TRP A 158 -5.14 5.90 14.18
C TRP A 158 -4.18 4.89 14.84
N PRO A 159 -3.91 5.02 16.15
CA PRO A 159 -3.24 3.95 16.87
C PRO A 159 -4.17 2.73 16.94
N ILE A 160 -3.60 1.53 16.86
CA ILE A 160 -4.33 0.29 17.08
C ILE A 160 -3.69 -0.49 18.24
N PRO A 161 -4.48 -1.21 19.06
CA PRO A 161 -3.93 -2.06 20.12
C PRO A 161 -2.98 -3.11 19.54
N ARG A 162 -1.95 -3.46 20.31
CA ARG A 162 -1.13 -4.63 20.07
C ARG A 162 -1.72 -5.85 20.75
#